data_AF-W9YIY7-F1
#
_entry.id   AF-W9YIY7-F1
#
_cell.length_a   1.000
_cell.length_b   1.000
_cell.length_c   1.000
_cell.angle_alpha   90.00
_cell.angle_beta   90.00
_cell.angle_gamma   90.00
#
_symmetry.space_group_name_H-M   'P 1'
#
loop_
_entity.id
_entity.type
_entity.pdbx_description
1 polymer ?
#
loop_
_entity_poly.entity_id
_entity_poly.type
_entity_poly.pdbx_seq_one_letter_code
_entity_poly.pdbx_strand_id
1 'polypeptide(L)'
;MPGGSLHWPLWKPYALYGTVDYVYGWPAWNGHVGFTAAQASLNVAETVMYIYYLAVVFRNGAPGVLNFSDLNGLLVGKRDQAIAGPGVAKAVLVLFSATVMTLSKTVLYWLNEYFSGFANVGHNTLPDLLLLWVLPNGLWLIFPVYMIYVLGKEMLEGMDGIASEKEE
;
A
#
# COMPACT_ATOMS: atom_id res chain seq x y z
N MET A 1 17.16 -5.39 -14.00
CA MET A 1 17.76 -4.10 -14.45
C MET A 1 18.22 -4.24 -15.90
N PRO A 2 18.36 -3.14 -16.65
CA PRO A 2 18.90 -3.15 -18.02
C PRO A 2 20.14 -4.04 -18.15
N GLY A 3 20.17 -4.93 -19.15
CA GLY A 3 21.26 -5.89 -19.35
C GLY A 3 21.03 -7.30 -18.77
N GLY A 4 20.00 -7.50 -17.94
CA GLY A 4 19.62 -8.84 -17.46
C GLY A 4 18.65 -9.58 -18.39
N SER A 5 18.68 -10.91 -18.39
CA SER A 5 17.80 -11.77 -19.21
C SER A 5 16.31 -11.58 -18.89
N LEU A 6 15.97 -11.30 -17.62
CA LEU A 6 14.59 -11.01 -17.20
C LEU A 6 14.16 -9.57 -17.50
N HIS A 7 15.10 -8.68 -17.84
CA HIS A 7 14.77 -7.28 -18.08
C HIS A 7 13.85 -7.09 -19.29
N TRP A 8 14.13 -7.82 -20.36
CA TRP A 8 13.26 -7.92 -21.51
C TRP A 8 12.50 -9.25 -21.46
N PRO A 9 11.16 -9.28 -21.58
CA PRO A 9 10.24 -8.15 -21.78
C PRO A 9 9.67 -7.54 -20.48
N LEU A 10 9.79 -8.25 -19.35
CA LEU A 10 8.97 -8.01 -18.15
C LEU A 10 9.31 -6.70 -17.41
N TRP A 11 10.60 -6.40 -17.23
CA TRP A 11 11.04 -5.28 -16.39
C TRP A 11 11.50 -4.06 -17.19
N LYS A 12 11.21 -4.01 -18.50
CA LYS A 12 11.57 -2.87 -19.37
C LYS A 12 10.99 -1.54 -18.88
N PRO A 13 9.71 -1.45 -18.45
CA PRO A 13 9.15 -0.18 -17.95
C PRO A 13 9.88 0.36 -16.72
N TYR A 14 10.44 -0.54 -15.89
CA TYR A 14 11.15 -0.18 -14.67
C TYR A 14 12.58 0.34 -14.90
N ALA A 15 13.09 0.29 -16.14
CA ALA A 15 14.37 0.92 -16.48
C ALA A 15 14.34 2.42 -16.16
N LEU A 16 13.26 3.10 -16.53
CA LEU A 16 13.09 4.53 -16.31
C LEU A 16 13.03 4.85 -14.81
N TYR A 17 12.33 4.03 -14.03
CA TYR A 17 12.25 4.20 -12.57
C TYR A 17 13.63 4.13 -11.91
N GLY A 18 14.47 3.15 -12.30
CA GLY A 18 15.83 3.04 -11.75
C GLY A 18 16.78 4.15 -12.18
N THR A 19 16.43 4.95 -13.20
CA THR A 19 17.18 6.16 -13.58
C THR A 19 16.69 7.41 -12.88
N VAL A 20 15.41 7.44 -12.49
CA VAL A 20 14.83 8.55 -11.71
C VAL A 20 15.19 8.39 -10.25
N ASP A 21 15.10 7.19 -9.71
CA ASP A 21 15.44 6.92 -8.32
C ASP A 21 16.50 5.84 -8.24
N TYR A 22 17.70 6.25 -7.83
CA TYR A 22 18.84 5.38 -7.70
C TYR A 22 18.72 4.34 -6.59
N VAL A 23 17.75 4.46 -5.67
CA VAL A 23 17.44 3.42 -4.68
C VAL A 23 16.96 2.12 -5.36
N TYR A 24 16.39 2.24 -6.56
CA TYR A 24 15.99 1.13 -7.42
C TYR A 24 16.97 0.89 -8.59
N GLY A 25 18.11 1.58 -8.60
CA GLY A 25 19.07 1.60 -9.69
C GLY A 25 20.39 0.86 -9.39
N TRP A 26 21.28 0.87 -10.37
CA TRP A 26 22.63 0.33 -10.22
C TRP A 26 23.44 0.92 -9.06
N PRO A 27 23.32 2.23 -8.71
CA PRO A 27 24.05 2.78 -7.57
C PRO A 27 23.73 2.09 -6.25
N ALA A 28 22.44 1.88 -5.93
CA ALA A 28 22.04 1.18 -4.71
C ALA A 28 22.43 -0.31 -4.72
N TRP A 29 22.32 -0.98 -5.88
CA TRP A 29 22.75 -2.37 -6.03
C TRP A 29 24.25 -2.54 -5.78
N ASN A 30 25.08 -1.74 -6.46
CA ASN A 30 26.54 -1.81 -6.33
C ASN A 30 27.03 -1.33 -4.96
N GLY A 31 26.31 -0.38 -4.35
CA GLY A 31 26.58 0.12 -3.01
C GLY A 31 26.07 -0.79 -1.88
N HIS A 32 25.46 -1.94 -2.21
CA HIS A 32 24.86 -2.87 -1.23
C HIS A 32 23.86 -2.19 -0.27
N VAL A 33 23.07 -1.25 -0.79
CA VAL A 33 22.05 -0.53 -0.01
C VAL A 33 20.87 -1.46 0.28
N GLY A 34 20.68 -1.83 1.55
CA GLY A 34 19.68 -2.82 1.97
C GLY A 34 18.23 -2.31 2.01
N PHE A 35 18.01 -0.99 1.93
CA PHE A 35 16.70 -0.37 2.16
C PHE A 35 15.60 -0.92 1.23
N THR A 36 15.84 -0.94 -0.08
CA THR A 36 14.87 -1.42 -1.07
C THR A 36 14.52 -2.89 -0.88
N ALA A 37 15.50 -3.74 -0.55
CA ALA A 37 15.29 -5.16 -0.29
C ALA A 37 14.49 -5.38 1.02
N ALA A 38 14.76 -4.59 2.06
CA ALA A 38 14.00 -4.62 3.29
C ALA A 38 12.53 -4.21 3.06
N GLN A 39 12.29 -3.14 2.28
CA GLN A 39 10.94 -2.76 1.89
C GLN A 39 10.24 -3.87 1.11
N ALA A 40 10.91 -4.46 0.11
CA ALA A 40 10.37 -5.56 -0.68
C ALA A 40 9.98 -6.78 0.18
N SER A 41 10.76 -7.07 1.23
CA SER A 41 10.45 -8.15 2.18
C SER A 41 9.15 -7.89 2.93
N LEU A 42 8.90 -6.64 3.34
CA LEU A 42 7.62 -6.25 3.93
C LEU A 42 6.48 -6.26 2.92
N ASN A 43 6.72 -5.94 1.65
CA ASN A 43 5.70 -6.10 0.59
C ASN A 43 5.24 -7.55 0.41
N VAL A 44 6.12 -8.53 0.63
CA VAL A 44 5.72 -9.95 0.66
C VAL A 44 4.77 -10.21 1.83
N ALA A 45 5.07 -9.69 3.02
CA ALA A 45 4.19 -9.83 4.18
C ALA A 45 2.81 -9.17 3.95
N GLU A 46 2.77 -7.95 3.40
CA GLU A 46 1.53 -7.27 3.02
C GLU A 46 0.74 -8.07 2.00
N THR A 47 1.40 -8.63 1.00
CA THR A 47 0.74 -9.44 -0.04
C THR A 47 0.02 -10.64 0.57
N VAL A 48 0.66 -11.32 1.54
CA VAL A 48 0.02 -12.43 2.27
C VAL A 48 -1.19 -11.93 3.08
N MET A 49 -1.09 -10.78 3.73
CA MET A 49 -2.20 -10.16 4.47
C MET A 49 -3.37 -9.79 3.55
N TYR A 50 -3.10 -9.24 2.36
CA TYR A 50 -4.11 -8.91 1.37
C TYR A 50 -4.78 -10.16 0.79
N ILE A 51 -4.03 -11.22 0.50
CA ILE A 51 -4.59 -12.49 0.05
C ILE A 51 -5.52 -13.06 1.13
N TYR A 52 -5.11 -13.04 2.40
CA TYR A 52 -5.96 -13.47 3.51
C TYR A 52 -7.25 -12.63 3.60
N TYR A 53 -7.14 -11.31 3.55
CA TYR A 53 -8.30 -10.41 3.57
C TYR A 53 -9.27 -10.73 2.43
N LEU A 54 -8.76 -10.82 1.20
CA LEU A 54 -9.56 -11.14 0.02
C LEU A 54 -10.22 -12.52 0.13
N ALA A 55 -9.51 -13.53 0.66
CA ALA A 55 -10.08 -14.86 0.87
C ALA A 55 -11.28 -14.83 1.84
N VAL A 56 -11.22 -14.02 2.91
CA VAL A 56 -12.35 -13.83 3.83
C VAL A 56 -13.50 -13.08 3.16
N VAL A 57 -13.20 -12.03 2.37
CA VAL A 57 -14.18 -11.28 1.59
C VAL A 57 -14.91 -12.19 0.59
N PHE A 58 -14.19 -12.99 -0.19
CA PHE A 58 -14.82 -13.90 -1.17
C PHE A 58 -15.63 -15.02 -0.53
N ARG A 59 -15.26 -15.45 0.68
CA ARG A 59 -15.98 -16.49 1.41
C ARG A 59 -17.29 -15.99 2.01
N ASN A 60 -17.34 -14.74 2.46
CA ASN A 60 -18.50 -14.19 3.18
C ASN A 60 -19.31 -13.18 2.35
N GLY A 61 -18.77 -12.67 1.24
CA GLY A 61 -19.41 -11.69 0.38
C GLY A 61 -20.40 -12.30 -0.59
N ALA A 62 -21.45 -11.54 -0.93
CA ALA A 62 -22.41 -11.92 -1.97
C ALA A 62 -21.77 -11.89 -3.37
N PRO A 63 -22.34 -12.60 -4.36
CA PRO A 63 -21.91 -12.49 -5.76
C PRO A 63 -21.90 -11.02 -6.22
N GLY A 64 -20.76 -10.55 -6.70
CA GLY A 64 -20.58 -9.15 -7.13
C GLY A 64 -20.09 -8.20 -6.05
N VAL A 65 -19.57 -8.68 -4.92
CA VAL A 65 -18.97 -7.85 -3.85
C VAL A 65 -17.80 -6.96 -4.32
N LEU A 66 -17.16 -7.30 -5.45
CA LEU A 66 -16.12 -6.49 -6.08
C LEU A 66 -16.60 -5.71 -7.31
N ASN A 67 -17.91 -5.61 -7.55
CA ASN A 67 -18.45 -4.82 -8.67
C ASN A 67 -18.50 -3.34 -8.31
N PHE A 68 -17.45 -2.62 -8.69
CA PHE A 68 -17.40 -1.16 -8.61
C PHE A 68 -18.10 -0.57 -9.83
N SER A 69 -19.39 -0.23 -9.70
CA SER A 69 -20.17 0.40 -10.77
C SER A 69 -19.92 1.91 -10.90
N ASP A 70 -19.35 2.55 -9.88
CA ASP A 70 -19.11 3.99 -9.82
C ASP A 70 -17.87 4.33 -8.97
N LEU A 71 -17.34 5.54 -9.17
CA LEU A 71 -16.16 6.03 -8.42
C LEU A 71 -16.43 6.20 -6.92
N ASN A 72 -17.67 6.55 -6.54
CA ASN A 72 -18.04 6.64 -5.13
C ASN A 72 -18.04 5.26 -4.46
N GLY A 73 -18.58 4.23 -5.13
CA GLY A 73 -18.51 2.85 -4.67
C GLY A 73 -17.08 2.30 -4.62
N LEU A 74 -16.17 2.78 -5.49
CA LEU A 74 -14.75 2.43 -5.42
C LEU A 74 -14.04 3.06 -4.21
N LEU A 75 -14.37 4.32 -3.88
CA LEU A 75 -13.68 5.08 -2.82
C LEU A 75 -14.25 4.84 -1.41
N VAL A 76 -15.57 4.69 -1.29
CA VAL A 76 -16.28 4.61 0.01
C VAL A 76 -16.89 3.23 0.24
N GLY A 77 -17.02 2.40 -0.81
CA GLY A 77 -17.76 1.15 -0.74
C GLY A 77 -19.27 1.36 -0.76
N LYS A 78 -20.00 0.25 -0.92
CA LYS A 78 -21.46 0.20 -0.96
C LYS A 78 -22.02 -0.33 0.35
N ARG A 79 -22.73 0.52 1.11
CA ARG A 79 -23.29 0.15 2.43
C ARG A 79 -24.33 -0.97 2.35
N ASP A 80 -25.02 -1.09 1.22
CA ASP A 80 -25.98 -2.16 0.91
C ASP A 80 -25.33 -3.53 0.66
N GLN A 81 -24.00 -3.59 0.53
CA GLN A 81 -23.22 -4.81 0.37
C GLN A 81 -22.32 -5.12 1.58
N ALA A 82 -22.77 -4.74 2.78
CA ALA A 82 -22.04 -5.03 4.01
C ALA A 82 -21.75 -6.54 4.14
N ILE A 83 -20.47 -6.87 4.36
CA ILE A 83 -20.02 -8.26 4.52
C ILE A 83 -20.08 -8.60 6.01
N ALA A 84 -20.90 -9.59 6.36
CA ALA A 84 -20.99 -10.11 7.71
C ALA A 84 -20.67 -11.62 7.71
N GLY A 85 -19.99 -12.08 8.75
CA GLY A 85 -19.69 -13.50 8.91
C GLY A 85 -18.47 -13.80 9.77
N PRO A 86 -18.20 -15.09 10.03
CA PRO A 86 -17.07 -15.50 10.85
C PRO A 86 -15.73 -14.99 10.27
N GLY A 87 -14.94 -14.36 11.12
CA GLY A 87 -13.59 -13.91 10.77
C GLY A 87 -13.51 -12.59 10.00
N VAL A 88 -14.63 -11.94 9.67
CA VAL A 88 -14.64 -10.62 8.99
C VAL A 88 -13.92 -9.57 9.84
N ALA A 89 -14.23 -9.48 11.14
CA ALA A 89 -13.55 -8.54 12.05
C ALA A 89 -12.02 -8.76 12.08
N LYS A 90 -11.57 -10.03 12.05
CA LYS A 90 -10.15 -10.36 11.97
C LYS A 90 -9.54 -9.95 10.63
N ALA A 91 -10.28 -10.11 9.52
CA ALA A 91 -9.83 -9.65 8.22
C ALA A 91 -9.67 -8.12 8.17
N VAL A 92 -10.61 -7.37 8.73
CA VAL A 92 -10.53 -5.90 8.86
C VAL A 92 -9.29 -5.50 9.66
N LEU A 93 -9.02 -6.15 10.81
CA LEU A 93 -7.82 -5.90 11.60
C LEU A 93 -6.52 -6.21 10.83
N VAL A 94 -6.49 -7.29 10.05
CA VAL A 94 -5.33 -7.65 9.22
C VAL A 94 -5.11 -6.60 8.13
N LEU A 95 -6.17 -6.15 7.46
CA LEU A 95 -6.09 -5.09 6.45
C LEU A 95 -5.63 -3.76 7.06
N PHE A 96 -6.17 -3.38 8.21
CA PHE A 96 -5.73 -2.19 8.96
C PHE A 96 -4.22 -2.27 9.25
N SER A 97 -3.75 -3.40 9.77
CA SER A 97 -2.34 -3.64 10.09
C SER A 97 -1.43 -3.55 8.86
N ALA A 98 -1.85 -4.15 7.75
CA ALA A 98 -1.14 -4.05 6.47
C ALA A 98 -1.09 -2.60 5.96
N THR A 99 -2.18 -1.84 6.12
CA THR A 99 -2.26 -0.43 5.68
C THR A 99 -1.33 0.47 6.50
N VAL A 100 -1.26 0.26 7.83
CA VAL A 100 -0.29 0.93 8.70
C VAL A 100 1.14 0.61 8.24
N MET A 101 1.44 -0.66 7.95
CA MET A 101 2.75 -1.07 7.44
C MET A 101 3.11 -0.35 6.13
N THR A 102 2.17 -0.24 5.19
CA THR A 102 2.36 0.49 3.94
C THR A 102 2.71 1.94 4.22
N LEU A 103 1.93 2.62 5.06
CA LEU A 103 2.18 4.02 5.43
C LEU A 103 3.56 4.18 6.07
N SER A 104 3.90 3.34 7.05
CA SER A 104 5.19 3.42 7.76
C SER A 104 6.36 3.28 6.80
N LYS A 105 6.30 2.34 5.85
CA LYS A 105 7.35 2.16 4.84
C LYS A 105 7.48 3.36 3.91
N THR A 106 6.36 3.91 3.45
CA THR A 106 6.38 5.08 2.57
C THR A 106 6.97 6.28 3.32
N VAL A 107 6.59 6.51 4.58
CA VAL A 107 7.18 7.56 5.42
C VAL A 107 8.69 7.34 5.59
N LEU A 108 9.12 6.12 5.92
CA LEU A 108 10.55 5.80 6.05
C LEU A 108 11.32 6.04 4.75
N TYR A 109 10.71 5.80 3.60
CA TYR A 109 11.32 6.04 2.30
C TYR A 109 11.54 7.53 2.02
N TRP A 110 10.54 8.36 2.29
CA TRP A 110 10.68 9.82 2.21
C TRP A 110 11.73 10.36 3.20
N LEU A 111 11.72 9.85 4.43
CA LEU A 111 12.70 10.23 5.45
C LEU A 111 14.11 9.80 5.07
N ASN A 112 14.28 8.59 4.53
CA ASN A 112 15.57 8.11 4.05
C ASN A 112 16.13 9.03 2.96
N GLU A 113 15.29 9.48 2.03
CA GLU A 113 15.71 10.42 1.00
C GLU A 113 16.11 11.79 1.59
N TYR A 114 15.28 12.32 2.49
CA TYR A 114 15.56 13.59 3.18
C TYR A 114 16.88 13.55 3.98
N PHE A 115 17.08 12.51 4.80
CA PHE A 115 18.29 12.37 5.62
C PHE A 115 19.54 12.00 4.83
N SER A 116 19.38 11.47 3.61
CA SER A 116 20.50 11.25 2.68
C SER A 116 20.92 12.51 1.91
N GLY A 117 20.21 13.64 2.09
CA GLY A 117 20.45 14.86 1.32
C GLY A 117 19.99 14.75 -0.14
N PHE A 118 18.91 14.00 -0.39
CA PHE A 118 18.37 13.70 -1.72
C PHE A 118 19.36 12.98 -2.64
N ALA A 119 20.14 12.04 -2.08
CA ALA A 119 21.21 11.36 -2.81
C ALA A 119 20.70 10.49 -3.99
N ASN A 120 19.46 9.99 -3.94
CA ASN A 120 18.93 9.10 -4.97
C ASN A 120 18.07 9.82 -6.00
N VAL A 121 17.50 10.99 -5.67
CA VAL A 121 16.56 11.70 -6.56
C VAL A 121 16.97 13.14 -6.90
N GLY A 122 18.00 13.68 -6.23
CA GLY A 122 18.42 15.08 -6.40
C GLY A 122 19.01 15.41 -7.77
N HIS A 123 19.36 14.42 -8.59
CA HIS A 123 19.87 14.61 -9.95
C HIS A 123 18.77 14.85 -10.99
N ASN A 124 17.50 14.65 -10.65
CA ASN A 124 16.41 14.77 -11.60
C ASN A 124 16.05 16.22 -11.91
N THR A 125 15.46 16.45 -13.08
CA THR A 125 14.76 17.71 -13.35
C THR A 125 13.53 17.83 -12.44
N LEU A 126 13.13 19.06 -12.12
CA LEU A 126 11.95 19.28 -11.27
C LEU A 126 10.67 18.62 -11.81
N PRO A 127 10.34 18.69 -13.13
CA PRO A 127 9.19 17.99 -13.68
C PRO A 127 9.25 16.46 -13.50
N ASP A 128 10.40 15.84 -13.78
CA ASP A 128 10.57 14.39 -13.65
C ASP A 128 10.44 13.96 -12.19
N LEU A 129 11.07 14.70 -11.27
CA LEU A 129 10.95 14.48 -9.84
C LEU A 129 9.49 14.57 -9.38
N LEU A 130 8.76 15.58 -9.82
CA LEU A 130 7.37 15.78 -9.43
C LEU A 130 6.45 14.67 -9.95
N LEU A 131 6.57 14.31 -11.23
CA LEU A 131 5.66 13.36 -11.88
C LEU A 131 6.00 11.90 -11.59
N LEU A 132 7.29 11.54 -11.56
CA LEU A 132 7.75 10.16 -11.49
C LEU A 132 8.11 9.71 -10.07
N TRP A 133 8.35 10.66 -9.15
CA TRP A 133 8.68 10.36 -7.76
C TRP A 133 7.67 10.94 -6.76
N VAL A 134 7.44 12.26 -6.74
CA VAL A 134 6.60 12.89 -5.71
C VAL A 134 5.14 12.47 -5.84
N LEU A 135 4.55 12.58 -7.03
CA LEU A 135 3.15 12.26 -7.26
C LEU A 135 2.81 10.79 -6.89
N PRO A 136 3.51 9.77 -7.44
CA PRO A 136 3.18 8.38 -7.10
C PRO A 136 3.42 8.10 -5.61
N ASN A 137 4.56 8.51 -5.04
CA ASN A 137 4.84 8.22 -3.63
C ASN A 137 3.94 9.03 -2.68
N GLY A 138 3.49 10.22 -3.08
CA GLY A 138 2.53 11.02 -2.34
C GLY A 138 1.14 10.38 -2.28
N LEU A 139 0.69 9.74 -3.36
CA LEU A 139 -0.53 8.94 -3.35
C LEU A 139 -0.43 7.77 -2.35
N TRP A 140 0.76 7.16 -2.23
CA TRP A 140 1.04 6.11 -1.24
C TRP A 140 1.18 6.61 0.21
N LEU A 141 1.10 7.92 0.45
CA LEU A 141 0.88 8.49 1.78
C LEU A 141 -0.61 8.74 2.01
N ILE A 142 -1.29 9.34 1.03
CA ILE A 142 -2.69 9.76 1.15
C ILE A 142 -3.63 8.57 1.27
N PHE A 143 -3.52 7.56 0.38
CA PHE A 143 -4.45 6.43 0.38
C PHE A 143 -4.36 5.59 1.65
N PRO A 144 -3.16 5.21 2.15
CA PRO A 144 -3.08 4.47 3.42
C PRO A 144 -3.60 5.27 4.62
N VAL A 145 -3.34 6.57 4.69
CA VAL A 145 -3.90 7.43 5.76
C VAL A 145 -5.42 7.41 5.73
N TYR A 146 -6.02 7.57 4.55
CA TYR A 146 -7.47 7.52 4.40
C TYR A 146 -8.04 6.15 4.79
N MET A 147 -7.42 5.06 4.33
CA MET A 147 -7.84 3.70 4.67
C MET A 147 -7.72 3.41 6.17
N ILE A 148 -6.65 3.84 6.83
CA ILE A 148 -6.48 3.72 8.29
C ILE A 148 -7.62 4.45 9.01
N TYR A 149 -7.97 5.65 8.56
CA TYR A 149 -9.07 6.43 9.13
C TYR A 149 -10.42 5.69 8.99
N VAL A 150 -10.76 5.22 7.79
CA VAL A 150 -12.03 4.53 7.53
C VAL A 150 -12.11 3.21 8.31
N LEU A 151 -11.11 2.34 8.17
CA LEU A 151 -11.09 1.04 8.84
C LEU A 151 -11.05 1.20 10.36
N GLY A 152 -10.26 2.15 10.87
CA GLY A 152 -10.18 2.43 12.31
C GLY A 152 -11.51 2.92 12.86
N LYS A 153 -12.22 3.80 12.13
CA LYS A 153 -13.54 4.26 12.52
C LYS A 153 -14.55 3.11 12.57
N GLU A 154 -14.60 2.26 11.54
CA GLU A 154 -15.50 1.09 11.52
C GLU A 154 -15.22 0.10 12.66
N MET A 155 -13.94 -0.11 12.97
CA MET A 155 -13.54 -0.96 14.10
C MET A 155 -14.03 -0.40 15.44
N LEU A 156 -13.87 0.91 15.67
CA LEU A 156 -14.31 1.56 16.90
C LEU A 156 -15.84 1.55 17.03
N GLU A 157 -16.57 1.90 15.97
CA GLU A 157 -18.04 1.86 15.96
C GLU A 157 -18.58 0.44 16.24
N GLY A 158 -17.94 -0.58 15.67
CA GLY A 158 -18.29 -1.97 15.97
C GLY A 158 -18.01 -2.40 17.41
N MET A 159 -16.97 -1.85 18.05
CA MET A 159 -16.64 -2.13 19.46
C MET A 159 -17.57 -1.41 20.43
N ASP A 160 -17.85 -0.13 20.18
CA ASP A 160 -18.71 0.69 21.02
C ASP A 160 -20.17 0.19 20.98
N GLY A 161 -20.66 -0.25 19.81
CA GLY A 161 -22.00 -0.83 19.68
C GLY A 161 -22.20 -2.11 20.52
N ILE A 162 -21.16 -2.95 20.61
CA ILE A 162 -21.18 -4.15 21.47
C ILE A 162 -21.19 -3.78 22.96
N ALA A 163 -20.53 -2.69 23.34
CA ALA A 163 -20.53 -2.22 24.71
C ALA A 163 -21.93 -1.74 25.14
N SER A 164 -22.62 -0.98 24.27
CA SER A 164 -23.99 -0.53 24.55
C SER A 164 -25.01 -1.67 24.68
N GLU A 165 -24.90 -2.74 23.89
CA GLU A 165 -25.81 -3.90 23.98
C GLU A 165 -25.64 -4.74 25.25
N LYS A 166 -24.51 -4.61 25.96
CA LYS A 166 -24.26 -5.33 27.22
C LYS A 166 -24.76 -4.59 28.46
N GLU A 167 -25.06 -3.31 28.33
CA GLU A 167 -25.54 -2.45 29.42
C GLU A 167 -27.07 -2.39 29.51
N GLU A 168 -27.79 -2.88 28.48
CA GLU A 168 -29.26 -3.07 28.46
C GLU A 168 -29.68 -4.48 28.86
#